data_AF-A0A414S2V6-F1
#
_entry.id   AF-A0A414S2V6-F1
#
_cell.length_a   1.000
_cell.length_b   1.000
_cell.length_c   1.000
_cell.angle_alpha   90.00
_cell.angle_beta   90.00
_cell.angle_gamma   90.00
#
_symmetry.space_group_name_H-M   'P 1'
#
loop_
_entity.id
_entity.type
_entity.pdbx_description
1 polymer ?
#
loop_
_entity_poly.entity_id
_entity_poly.type
_entity_poly.pdbx_seq_one_letter_code
_entity_poly.pdbx_strand_id
1 'polypeptide(L)'
;MIEYKDYAKFENLSELSEAIEIGLDIEFILYGERYNISWRDDEPFICRCPEGETNFYTDAKAMLDKHKINDRQLKELWNDMKVLSM
;
A
#
# COMPACT_ATOMS: atom_id res chain seq x y z
N MET A 1 3.37 -18.60 -18.96
CA MET A 1 2.56 -17.37 -19.12
C MET A 1 1.44 -17.50 -18.11
N ILE A 2 1.61 -16.91 -16.94
CA ILE A 2 0.60 -16.98 -15.88
C ILE A 2 -0.47 -15.97 -16.26
N GLU A 3 -1.68 -16.45 -16.56
CA GLU A 3 -2.87 -15.62 -16.69
C GLU A 3 -3.04 -14.87 -15.37
N TYR A 4 -2.96 -13.54 -15.44
CA TYR A 4 -3.23 -12.71 -14.29
C TYR A 4 -4.72 -12.86 -13.95
N LYS A 5 -5.00 -13.54 -12.83
CA LYS A 5 -6.25 -13.36 -12.08
C LYS A 5 -6.51 -11.85 -11.99
N ASP A 6 -7.75 -11.43 -12.20
CA ASP A 6 -8.16 -10.04 -12.01
C ASP A 6 -7.71 -9.58 -10.62
N TYR A 7 -6.73 -8.69 -10.57
CA TYR A 7 -6.31 -8.07 -9.32
C TYR A 7 -7.41 -7.12 -8.87
N ALA A 8 -7.66 -7.08 -7.56
CA ALA A 8 -8.48 -6.03 -7.01
C ALA A 8 -7.80 -4.66 -7.22
N LYS A 9 -8.63 -3.63 -7.32
CA LYS A 9 -8.23 -2.24 -7.49
C LYS A 9 -9.04 -1.40 -6.52
N PHE A 10 -8.42 -0.36 -5.98
CA PHE A 10 -9.15 0.73 -5.36
C PHE A 10 -9.86 1.53 -6.45
N GLU A 11 -11.09 1.95 -6.21
CA GLU A 11 -11.88 2.79 -7.11
C GLU A 11 -11.41 4.25 -7.06
N ASN A 12 -10.85 4.67 -5.92
CA ASN A 12 -10.33 6.03 -5.71
C ASN A 12 -9.35 6.08 -4.53
N LEU A 13 -8.69 7.23 -4.35
CA LEU A 13 -7.74 7.46 -3.24
C LEU A 13 -8.39 7.38 -1.85
N SER A 14 -9.69 7.72 -1.72
CA SER A 14 -10.40 7.66 -0.43
C SER A 14 -10.47 6.22 0.08
N GLU A 15 -10.75 5.27 -0.81
CA GLU A 15 -10.84 3.85 -0.44
C GLU A 15 -9.50 3.30 0.10
N LEU A 16 -8.37 3.67 -0.52
CA LEU A 16 -7.05 3.35 0.03
C LEU A 16 -6.85 4.02 1.40
N SER A 17 -7.19 5.30 1.54
CA SER A 17 -7.05 6.02 2.81
C SER A 17 -7.87 5.37 3.91
N GLU A 18 -9.14 5.05 3.64
CA GLU A 18 -10.07 4.41 4.57
C GLU A 18 -9.58 3.01 4.95
N ALA A 19 -9.12 2.21 3.99
CA ALA A 19 -8.56 0.88 4.27
C ALA A 19 -7.35 0.95 5.21
N ILE A 20 -6.47 1.95 5.03
CA ILE A 20 -5.38 2.21 5.97
C ILE A 20 -5.92 2.66 7.31
N GLU A 21 -6.84 3.64 7.37
CA GLU A 21 -7.35 4.19 8.64
C GLU A 21 -8.07 3.17 9.53
N ILE A 22 -8.78 2.21 8.93
CA ILE A 22 -9.47 1.16 9.70
C ILE A 22 -8.59 -0.05 10.04
N GLY A 23 -7.33 -0.04 9.61
CA GLY A 23 -6.35 -1.07 9.95
C GLY A 23 -6.44 -2.35 9.11
N LEU A 24 -6.86 -2.28 7.84
CA LEU A 24 -6.81 -3.44 6.95
C LEU A 24 -5.38 -3.79 6.56
N ASP A 25 -5.12 -5.09 6.43
CA ASP A 25 -3.87 -5.63 5.90
C ASP A 25 -3.91 -5.62 4.37
N ILE A 26 -3.31 -4.61 3.76
CA ILE A 26 -3.32 -4.43 2.31
C ILE A 26 -2.04 -5.03 1.75
N GLU A 27 -2.18 -6.03 0.89
CA GLU A 27 -1.07 -6.59 0.12
C GLU A 27 -1.22 -6.23 -1.35
N PHE A 28 -0.17 -5.69 -1.97
CA PHE A 28 -0.24 -5.27 -3.37
C PHE A 28 1.08 -5.42 -4.12
N ILE A 29 0.99 -5.49 -5.44
CA ILE A 29 2.13 -5.40 -6.36
C ILE A 29 2.17 -4.00 -6.96
N LEU A 30 3.34 -3.36 -6.94
CA LEU A 30 3.63 -2.13 -7.65
C LEU A 30 4.98 -2.24 -8.35
N TYR A 31 5.00 -2.01 -9.66
CA TYR A 31 6.19 -2.12 -10.52
C TYR A 31 6.96 -3.45 -10.39
N GLY A 32 6.25 -4.55 -10.15
CA GLY A 32 6.84 -5.90 -10.01
C GLY A 32 7.28 -6.25 -8.60
N GLU A 33 7.27 -5.29 -7.67
CA GLU A 33 7.62 -5.48 -6.27
C GLU A 33 6.37 -5.67 -5.41
N ARG A 34 6.45 -6.51 -4.38
CA ARG A 34 5.37 -6.76 -3.42
C ARG A 34 5.52 -5.86 -2.21
N TYR A 35 4.41 -5.30 -1.76
CA TYR A 35 4.33 -4.45 -0.59
C TYR A 35 3.22 -4.91 0.34
N ASN A 36 3.38 -4.60 1.61
CA ASN A 36 2.34 -4.72 2.63
C ASN A 36 2.17 -3.38 3.32
N ILE A 37 0.91 -2.96 3.48
CA ILE A 37 0.49 -1.91 4.42
C ILE A 37 -0.33 -2.58 5.51
N SER A 38 -0.02 -2.28 6.77
CA SER A 38 -0.68 -2.85 7.93
C SER A 38 -0.43 -1.94 9.14
N TRP A 39 -0.88 -2.36 10.32
CA TRP A 39 -0.73 -1.64 11.57
C TRP A 39 0.08 -2.42 12.58
N ARG A 40 0.86 -1.70 13.37
CA ARG A 40 1.54 -2.23 14.54
C ARG A 40 1.73 -1.11 15.54
N ASP A 41 1.49 -1.40 16.82
CA ASP A 41 1.70 -0.47 17.93
C ASP A 41 1.03 0.90 17.70
N ASP A 42 -0.22 0.89 17.22
CA ASP A 42 -1.04 2.07 16.89
C ASP A 42 -0.48 2.98 15.78
N GLU A 43 0.45 2.46 14.96
CA GLU A 43 1.02 3.17 13.82
C GLU A 43 0.84 2.37 12.51
N PRO A 44 0.33 3.00 11.43
CA PRO A 44 0.33 2.39 10.11
C PRO A 44 1.77 2.31 9.58
N PHE A 45 2.10 1.18 8.97
CA PHE A 45 3.39 0.96 8.32
C PHE A 45 3.24 0.45 6.90
N ILE A 46 4.28 0.67 6.10
CA ILE A 46 4.46 0.03 4.79
C ILE A 46 5.84 -0.62 4.72
N CYS A 47 5.90 -1.84 4.17
CA CYS A 47 7.16 -2.53 3.91
C CYS A 47 7.15 -3.16 2.52
N ARG A 48 8.34 -3.26 1.91
CA ARG A 48 8.56 -4.09 0.72
C ARG A 48 8.82 -5.52 1.18
N CYS A 49 8.14 -6.50 0.60
CA CYS A 49 8.30 -7.91 0.96
C CYS A 49 9.29 -8.63 0.01
N PRO A 50 10.03 -9.66 0.48
CA PRO A 50 10.07 -10.16 1.86
C PRO A 50 11.13 -9.47 2.74
N GLU A 51 12.09 -8.74 2.16
CA GLU A 51 13.31 -8.26 2.85
C GLU A 51 13.41 -6.74 2.97
N GLY A 52 12.35 -5.99 2.69
CA GLY A 52 12.36 -4.54 2.78
C GLY A 52 12.22 -4.01 4.21
N GLU A 53 12.74 -2.80 4.41
CA GLU A 53 12.56 -2.07 5.66
C GLU A 53 11.09 -1.68 5.88
N THR A 54 10.65 -1.76 7.13
CA THR A 54 9.34 -1.29 7.56
C THR A 54 9.42 0.21 7.86
N ASN A 55 8.57 0.98 7.20
CA ASN A 55 8.45 2.42 7.39
C ASN A 55 7.14 2.73 8.12
N PHE A 56 7.24 3.29 9.32
CA PHE A 56 6.11 3.69 10.17
C PHE A 56 5.71 5.13 9.92
N TYR A 57 4.42 5.42 10.10
CA TYR A 57 3.84 6.74 9.92
C TYR A 57 2.87 7.05 11.06
N THR A 58 2.66 8.34 11.32
CA THR A 58 1.73 8.80 12.37
C THR A 58 0.27 8.49 12.05
N ASP A 59 -0.08 8.46 10.76
CA ASP A 59 -1.43 8.30 10.25
C ASP A 59 -1.41 7.99 8.74
N ALA A 60 -2.58 7.61 8.19
CA ALA A 60 -2.73 7.29 6.78
C ALA A 60 -2.35 8.45 5.86
N LYS A 61 -2.73 9.69 6.22
CA LYS A 61 -2.40 10.88 5.44
C LYS A 61 -0.89 11.09 5.36
N ALA A 62 -0.17 10.93 6.47
CA ALA A 62 1.28 11.03 6.53
C ALA A 62 1.96 9.97 5.66
N MET A 63 1.46 8.73 5.67
CA MET A 63 1.93 7.67 4.78
C MET A 63 1.70 8.04 3.30
N LEU A 64 0.48 8.44 2.95
CA LEU A 64 0.08 8.80 1.59
C LEU A 64 0.85 10.00 1.03
N ASP A 65 1.12 11.02 1.86
CA ASP A 65 1.82 12.24 1.48
C ASP A 65 3.36 12.10 1.49
N LYS A 66 3.94 11.24 2.34
CA LYS A 66 5.40 11.21 2.57
C LYS A 66 6.08 9.95 2.04
N HIS A 67 5.41 8.80 2.04
CA HIS A 67 6.03 7.58 1.52
C HIS A 67 6.24 7.72 0.01
N LYS A 68 7.44 7.37 -0.45
CA LYS A 68 7.82 7.45 -1.86
C LYS A 68 8.28 6.11 -2.37
N ILE A 69 7.80 5.75 -3.56
CA ILE A 69 8.29 4.62 -4.33
C ILE A 69 8.71 5.18 -5.70
N ASN A 70 9.98 5.03 -6.06
CA ASN A 70 10.57 5.62 -7.27
C ASN A 70 10.30 7.13 -7.38
N ASP A 71 10.58 7.87 -6.31
CA ASP A 71 10.39 9.33 -6.17
C ASP A 71 8.95 9.86 -6.26
N ARG A 72 7.96 9.01 -6.50
CA ARG A 72 6.52 9.35 -6.51
C ARG A 72 5.87 9.06 -5.18
N GLN A 73 4.98 9.94 -4.73
CA GLN A 73 4.25 9.77 -3.47
C GLN A 73 3.23 8.63 -3.59
N LEU A 74 2.98 7.91 -2.49
CA LEU A 74 2.04 6.79 -2.48
C LEU A 74 0.62 7.19 -2.96
N LYS A 75 0.17 8.41 -2.61
CA LYS A 75 -1.10 8.98 -3.10
C LYS A 75 -1.16 9.23 -4.61
N GLU A 76 -0.03 9.22 -5.31
CA GLU A 76 0.01 9.34 -6.78
C GLU A 76 0.02 7.97 -7.44
N LEU A 77 0.18 6.90 -6.65
CA LEU A 77 0.44 5.54 -7.09
C LEU A 77 -0.74 4.58 -6.82
N TRP A 78 -1.76 5.00 -6.07
CA TRP A 78 -2.90 4.16 -5.68
C TRP A 78 -3.52 3.40 -6.88
N ASN A 79 -3.70 4.09 -8.01
CA ASN A 79 -4.34 3.50 -9.20
C ASN A 79 -3.46 2.44 -9.88
N ASP A 80 -2.14 2.51 -9.69
CA ASP A 80 -1.18 1.57 -10.26
C ASP A 80 -1.09 0.28 -9.41
N MET A 81 -1.49 0.32 -8.13
CA MET A 81 -1.42 -0.81 -7.20
C MET A 81 -2.28 -1.98 -7.68
N LYS A 82 -1.70 -3.18 -7.73
CA LYS A 82 -2.44 -4.42 -8.01
C LYS A 82 -2.66 -5.15 -6.69
N VAL A 83 -3.87 -5.04 -6.14
CA VAL A 83 -4.17 -5.58 -4.82
C VAL A 83 -4.26 -7.12 -4.89
N LEU A 84 -3.48 -7.78 -4.04
CA LEU A 84 -3.41 -9.22 -3.88
C LEU A 84 -4.41 -9.72 -2.83
N SER A 85 -4.54 -8.99 -1.71
CA SER A 85 -5.48 -9.26 -0.62
C SER A 85 -5.70 -7.99 0.21
N MET A 86 -6.87 -7.90 0.83
CA MET A 86 -7.28 -6.92 1.85
C MET A 86 -8.17 -7.61 2.88
#